data_AF-A0A497VCW8-F1
#
_entry.id   AF-A0A497VCW8-F1
#
_cell.length_a   1.000
_cell.length_b   1.000
_cell.length_c   1.000
_cell.angle_alpha   90.00
_cell.angle_beta   90.00
_cell.angle_gamma   90.00
#
_symmetry.space_group_name_H-M   'P 1'
#
loop_
_entity.id
_entity.type
_entity.pdbx_description
1 polymer ?
#
loop_
_entity_poly.entity_id
_entity_poly.type
_entity_poly.pdbx_seq_one_letter_code
_entity_poly.pdbx_strand_id
1 'polypeptide(L)'
;MGLNNGRNLVAAVLWGLGFVGQVQSAPSPTIGQLLYTTHCVGCHSTQIHWRDARMAQSWDGLKVQVRRWQGNAGLQWSDTDIVDVALYLNDTIYHFPQTTDRFSLKPRGVEACLRTDA
;
A
#
# COMPACT_ATOMS: atom_id res chain seq x y z
N MET A 1 -73.34 -20.23 -22.97
CA MET A 1 -72.45 -19.74 -24.05
C MET A 1 -71.20 -19.17 -23.38
N GLY A 2 -70.03 -19.82 -23.44
CA GLY A 2 -68.98 -19.60 -24.45
C GLY A 2 -67.62 -19.53 -23.70
N LEU A 3 -66.90 -20.64 -23.60
CA LEU A 3 -65.60 -20.92 -24.25
C LEU A 3 -64.46 -19.92 -23.94
N ASN A 4 -63.56 -20.40 -23.08
CA ASN A 4 -62.09 -20.33 -23.09
C ASN A 4 -61.39 -19.16 -23.81
N ASN A 5 -60.43 -18.51 -23.14
CA ASN A 5 -59.21 -18.05 -23.81
C ASN A 5 -58.05 -17.74 -22.85
N GLY A 6 -56.86 -18.29 -23.18
CA GLY A 6 -55.59 -17.61 -22.93
C GLY A 6 -54.72 -18.08 -21.77
N ARG A 7 -54.44 -19.39 -21.67
CA ARG A 7 -53.32 -19.90 -20.85
C ARG A 7 -51.99 -19.61 -21.58
N ASN A 8 -51.32 -18.51 -21.24
CA ASN A 8 -49.94 -18.25 -21.63
C ASN A 8 -49.06 -18.12 -20.38
N LEU A 9 -48.46 -19.24 -19.99
CA LEU A 9 -47.35 -19.29 -19.05
C LEU A 9 -46.08 -18.94 -19.83
N VAL A 10 -45.60 -17.71 -19.74
CA VAL A 10 -44.22 -17.40 -20.15
C VAL A 10 -43.33 -17.71 -18.96
N ALA A 11 -42.83 -18.95 -18.91
CA ALA A 11 -41.73 -19.33 -18.05
C ALA A 11 -40.46 -18.66 -18.59
N ALA A 12 -40.07 -17.54 -17.99
CA ALA A 12 -38.73 -16.98 -18.19
C ALA A 12 -37.74 -17.86 -17.43
N VAL A 13 -37.21 -18.88 -18.09
CA VAL A 13 -36.04 -19.64 -17.64
C VAL A 13 -34.86 -18.67 -17.67
N LEU A 14 -34.53 -18.09 -16.51
CA LEU A 14 -33.33 -17.29 -16.33
C LEU A 14 -32.13 -18.24 -16.38
N TRP A 15 -31.42 -18.23 -17.50
CA TRP A 15 -30.08 -18.79 -17.63
C TRP A 15 -29.15 -18.04 -16.67
N GLY A 16 -29.01 -18.55 -15.45
CA GLY A 16 -28.04 -18.07 -14.48
C GLY A 16 -26.62 -18.49 -14.86
N LEU A 17 -26.05 -17.85 -15.88
CA LEU A 17 -24.63 -17.86 -16.16
C LEU A 17 -24.05 -16.51 -15.75
N GLY A 18 -23.18 -16.52 -14.74
CA GLY A 18 -22.16 -15.48 -14.56
C GLY A 18 -22.39 -14.49 -13.43
N PHE A 19 -21.63 -14.64 -12.35
CA PHE A 19 -20.57 -13.70 -12.00
C PHE A 19 -19.70 -14.36 -10.92
N VAL A 20 -18.57 -14.96 -11.30
CA VAL A 20 -17.53 -15.27 -10.30
C VAL A 20 -16.87 -13.92 -10.00
N GLY A 21 -17.30 -13.25 -8.94
CA GLY A 21 -16.65 -12.04 -8.47
C GLY A 21 -15.22 -12.36 -8.08
N GLN A 22 -14.25 -11.96 -8.90
CA GLN A 22 -12.84 -12.08 -8.52
C GLN A 22 -12.61 -11.09 -7.39
N VAL A 23 -12.50 -11.60 -6.16
CA VAL A 23 -11.93 -10.85 -5.03
C VAL A 23 -10.47 -10.60 -5.39
N GLN A 24 -10.21 -9.44 -6.00
CA GLN A 24 -8.86 -8.94 -6.17
C GLN A 24 -8.40 -8.46 -4.81
N SER A 25 -7.58 -9.27 -4.13
CA SER A 25 -6.88 -8.82 -2.93
C SER A 25 -6.06 -7.58 -3.29
N ALA A 26 -6.26 -6.49 -2.55
CA ALA A 26 -5.39 -5.33 -2.69
C ALA A 26 -3.94 -5.75 -2.41
N PRO A 27 -2.94 -5.17 -3.08
CA PRO A 27 -1.55 -5.44 -2.77
C PRO A 27 -1.29 -5.19 -1.29
N SER A 28 -0.59 -6.12 -0.62
CA SER A 28 -0.16 -5.93 0.76
C SER A 28 0.71 -4.66 0.87
N PRO A 29 0.51 -3.82 1.90
CA PRO A 29 1.35 -2.66 2.12
C PRO A 29 2.83 -3.04 2.21
N THR A 30 3.70 -2.19 1.69
CA THR A 30 5.15 -2.33 1.93
C THR A 30 5.46 -2.06 3.40
N ILE A 31 6.60 -2.58 3.89
CA ILE A 31 7.05 -2.29 5.26
C ILE A 31 7.18 -0.79 5.50
N GLY A 32 7.74 -0.05 4.53
CA GLY A 32 7.83 1.40 4.60
C GLY A 32 6.48 2.11 4.72
N GLN A 33 5.48 1.67 3.96
CA GLN A 33 4.12 2.21 4.05
C GLN A 33 3.51 1.94 5.43
N LEU A 34 3.67 0.72 5.94
CA LEU A 34 3.16 0.34 7.25
C LEU A 34 3.77 1.23 8.34
N LEU A 35 5.11 1.30 8.39
CA LEU A 35 5.83 2.08 9.40
C LEU A 35 5.52 3.57 9.32
N TYR A 36 5.38 4.13 8.11
CA TYR A 36 4.99 5.53 7.94
C TYR A 36 3.58 5.81 8.48
N THR A 37 2.60 4.99 8.08
CA THR A 37 1.18 5.23 8.42
C THR A 37 0.91 5.04 9.91
N THR A 38 1.68 4.20 10.61
CA THR A 38 1.51 3.98 12.05
C THR A 38 2.26 4.98 12.92
N HIS A 39 3.43 5.47 12.49
CA HIS A 39 4.31 6.25 13.36
C HIS A 39 4.53 7.70 12.94
N CYS A 40 4.62 7.99 11.64
CA CYS A 40 5.01 9.32 11.17
C CYS A 40 3.86 10.34 11.26
N VAL A 41 2.62 9.92 11.07
CA VAL A 41 1.45 10.81 11.09
C VAL A 41 0.81 10.96 12.48
N GLY A 42 1.39 10.35 13.51
CA GLY A 42 0.87 10.40 14.88
C GLY A 42 1.18 11.71 15.62
N CYS A 43 2.30 12.36 15.30
CA CYS A 43 2.77 13.57 16.00
C CYS A 43 2.66 14.86 15.18
N HIS A 44 2.54 14.76 13.85
CA HIS A 44 2.45 15.92 12.97
C HIS A 44 1.63 15.62 11.72
N SER A 45 1.07 16.66 11.11
CA SER A 45 0.36 16.53 9.84
C SER A 45 1.31 16.18 8.69
N THR A 46 0.74 15.65 7.61
CA THR A 46 1.45 15.30 6.38
C THR A 46 2.02 16.53 5.65
N GLN A 47 1.58 17.75 5.98
CA GLN A 47 2.09 18.99 5.38
C GLN A 47 3.60 19.18 5.54
N ILE A 48 4.21 18.51 6.52
CA ILE A 48 5.67 18.47 6.73
C ILE A 48 6.45 18.09 5.46
N HIS A 49 5.83 17.34 4.55
CA HIS A 49 6.46 16.88 3.32
C HIS A 49 6.50 17.92 2.19
N TRP A 50 5.61 18.91 2.17
CA TRP A 50 5.48 19.88 1.06
C TRP A 50 5.51 21.36 1.46
N ARG A 51 5.46 21.70 2.75
CA ARG A 51 5.60 23.10 3.19
C ARG A 51 6.94 23.72 2.75
N ASP A 52 6.97 25.05 2.59
CA ASP A 52 8.14 25.79 2.08
C ASP A 52 9.45 25.44 2.79
N ALA A 53 9.40 25.28 4.11
CA ALA A 53 10.56 24.91 4.93
C ALA A 53 10.73 23.38 5.10
N ARG A 54 10.45 22.58 4.06
CA ARG A 54 10.75 21.14 4.05
C ARG A 54 12.26 20.91 4.10
N MET A 55 12.69 19.97 4.94
CA MET A 55 14.11 19.74 5.23
C MET A 55 14.79 18.77 4.25
N ALA A 56 14.04 17.80 3.72
CA ALA A 56 14.58 16.85 2.76
C ALA A 56 14.63 17.49 1.37
N GLN A 57 15.82 17.53 0.76
CA GLN A 57 16.08 18.11 -0.56
C GLN A 57 16.80 17.14 -1.50
N SER A 58 17.04 15.90 -1.04
CA SER A 58 17.70 14.83 -1.80
C SER A 58 17.35 13.47 -1.19
N TRP A 59 17.67 12.39 -1.90
CA TRP A 59 17.52 11.02 -1.39
C TRP A 59 18.24 10.81 -0.05
N ASP A 60 19.50 11.23 0.04
CA ASP A 60 20.26 11.11 1.29
C ASP A 60 19.70 12.03 2.39
N GLY A 61 19.28 13.24 2.04
CA GLY A 61 18.62 14.15 2.97
C GLY A 61 17.31 13.57 3.52
N LEU A 62 16.54 12.84 2.70
CA LEU A 62 15.33 12.16 3.12
C LEU A 62 15.63 11.05 4.13
N LYS A 63 16.60 10.18 3.85
CA LYS A 63 17.04 9.13 4.81
C LYS A 63 17.47 9.73 6.14
N VAL A 64 18.20 10.86 6.12
CA VAL A 64 18.59 11.59 7.34
C VAL A 64 17.39 12.08 8.13
N GLN A 65 16.37 12.65 7.47
CA GLN A 65 15.15 13.07 8.17
C GLN A 65 14.40 11.88 8.78
N VAL A 66 14.25 10.77 8.05
CA VAL A 66 13.58 9.56 8.56
C VAL A 66 14.32 9.04 9.80
N ARG A 67 15.66 8.91 9.72
CA ARG A 67 16.50 8.49 10.85
C ARG A 67 16.34 9.40 12.07
N ARG A 68 16.32 10.72 11.86
CA ARG A 68 16.14 11.69 12.95
C ARG A 68 14.78 11.53 13.62
N TRP A 69 13.70 11.47 12.84
CA TRP A 69 12.35 11.45 13.39
C TRP A 69 11.98 10.14 14.07
N GLN A 70 12.40 8.99 13.53
CA GLN A 70 12.24 7.72 14.24
C GLN A 70 13.00 7.70 15.58
N GLY A 71 14.15 8.39 15.63
CA GLY A 71 14.96 8.53 16.85
C GLY A 71 14.27 9.40 17.89
N ASN A 72 13.71 10.54 17.46
CA ASN A 72 12.90 11.41 18.32
C ASN A 72 11.66 10.69 18.88
N ALA A 73 11.08 9.77 18.11
CA ALA A 73 9.96 8.94 18.52
C ALA A 73 10.38 7.68 19.32
N GLY A 74 11.68 7.45 19.52
CA GLY A 74 12.19 6.34 20.31
C GLY A 74 11.97 4.95 19.69
N LEU A 75 11.75 4.85 18.38
CA LEU A 75 11.28 3.63 17.72
C LEU A 75 12.37 2.56 17.51
N GLN A 76 13.65 2.94 17.60
CA GLN A 76 14.80 2.03 17.45
C GLN A 76 14.79 1.25 16.12
N TRP A 77 14.41 1.90 15.02
CA TRP A 77 14.37 1.25 13.70
C TRP A 77 15.76 0.86 13.21
N SER A 78 15.82 -0.26 12.48
CA SER A 78 17.02 -0.66 11.76
C SER A 78 17.30 0.25 10.56
N ASP A 79 18.52 0.18 10.03
CA ASP A 79 18.87 0.91 8.80
C ASP A 79 18.01 0.47 7.61
N THR A 80 17.64 -0.81 7.54
CA THR A 80 16.73 -1.32 6.51
C THR A 80 15.34 -0.71 6.64
N ASP A 81 14.78 -0.63 7.84
CA ASP A 81 13.45 -0.05 8.05
C ASP A 81 13.44 1.45 7.73
N ILE A 82 14.51 2.16 8.08
CA ILE A 82 14.71 3.57 7.68
C ILE A 82 14.70 3.72 6.16
N VAL A 83 15.40 2.83 5.44
CA VAL A 83 15.44 2.86 3.98
C VAL A 83 14.08 2.48 3.37
N ASP A 84 13.38 1.48 3.91
CA ASP A 84 12.05 1.08 3.47
C ASP A 84 11.05 2.26 3.57
N VAL A 85 11.07 2.99 4.69
CA VAL A 85 10.25 4.20 4.87
C VAL A 85 10.66 5.32 3.92
N ALA A 86 11.97 5.55 3.76
CA ALA A 86 12.47 6.56 2.83
C ALA A 86 12.07 6.24 1.39
N LEU A 87 12.12 4.96 0.98
CA LEU A 87 11.65 4.51 -0.31
C LEU A 87 10.17 4.81 -0.50
N TYR A 88 9.33 4.44 0.46
CA TYR A 88 7.89 4.71 0.38
C TYR A 88 7.60 6.21 0.22
N LEU A 89 8.23 7.05 1.04
CA LEU A 89 8.10 8.51 0.95
C LEU A 89 8.62 9.07 -0.38
N ASN A 90 9.70 8.50 -0.90
CA ASN A 90 10.27 8.93 -2.18
C ASN A 90 9.42 8.50 -3.37
N ASP A 91 8.77 7.34 -3.31
CA ASP A 91 7.89 6.85 -4.35
C ASP A 91 6.57 7.61 -4.41
N THR A 92 6.08 8.08 -3.26
CA THR A 92 4.75 8.68 -3.14
C THR A 92 4.72 10.21 -3.08
N ILE A 93 5.80 10.85 -2.60
CA ILE A 93 5.80 12.30 -2.32
C ILE A 93 7.02 13.03 -2.89
N TYR A 94 8.23 12.52 -2.64
CA TYR A 94 9.45 13.31 -2.89
C TYR A 94 10.07 13.12 -4.27
N HIS A 95 10.04 11.92 -4.84
CA HIS A 95 10.55 11.59 -6.16
C HIS A 95 12.00 12.01 -6.44
N PHE A 96 12.87 12.00 -5.42
CA PHE A 96 14.28 12.29 -5.61
C PHE A 96 14.98 11.19 -6.42
N PRO A 97 16.00 11.54 -7.24
CA PRO A 97 16.91 10.57 -7.83
C PRO A 97 17.61 9.75 -6.73
N GLN A 98 17.58 8.43 -6.86
CA GLN A 98 18.22 7.54 -5.88
C GLN A 98 19.65 7.25 -6.30
N THR A 99 20.60 7.72 -5.50
CA THR A 99 22.01 7.41 -5.63
C THR A 99 22.23 5.96 -5.17
N THR A 100 22.34 5.04 -6.14
CA THR A 100 22.85 3.65 -6.06
C THR A 100 22.31 2.67 -4.98
N ASP A 101 21.40 3.05 -4.08
CA ASP A 101 20.84 2.15 -3.05
C ASP A 101 19.81 1.15 -3.59
N ARG A 102 19.17 1.44 -4.75
CA ARG A 102 18.12 0.58 -5.32
C ARG A 102 18.60 -0.83 -5.65
N PHE A 103 19.89 -1.01 -5.90
CA PHE A 103 20.46 -2.31 -6.27
C PHE A 103 20.82 -3.19 -5.07
N SER A 104 20.87 -2.66 -3.84
CA SER A 104 21.25 -3.41 -2.63
C SER A 104 20.06 -3.86 -1.78
N LEU A 105 18.84 -3.44 -2.10
CA LEU A 105 17.64 -3.81 -1.36
C LEU A 105 17.04 -5.07 -1.96
N LYS A 106 17.47 -6.23 -1.47
CA LYS A 106 16.69 -7.46 -1.66
C LYS A 106 15.32 -7.24 -1.01
N PRO A 107 14.20 -7.35 -1.74
CA PRO A 107 12.88 -7.28 -1.13
C PRO A 107 12.81 -8.37 -0.05
N ARG A 108 12.41 -8.02 1.17
CA ARG A 108 11.90 -9.03 2.11
C ARG A 108 10.59 -9.53 1.50
N GLY A 109 10.72 -10.57 0.69
CA GLY A 109 9.62 -11.25 0.03
C GLY A 109 8.64 -11.76 1.07
N VAL A 110 7.37 -11.56 0.76
CA VAL A 110 6.18 -12.04 1.47
C VAL A 110 6.06 -13.57 1.33
N GLU A 111 7.16 -14.31 1.49
CA GLU A 111 7.28 -15.74 1.22
C GLU A 111 6.67 -16.61 2.34
N ALA A 112 6.10 -16.00 3.39
CA ALA A 112 5.52 -16.70 4.52
C ALA A 112 4.05 -17.13 4.35
N CYS A 113 3.34 -16.71 3.30
CA CYS A 113 1.94 -17.13 3.06
C CYS A 113 1.77 -18.34 2.13
N LEU A 114 2.85 -18.93 1.59
CA LEU A 114 2.78 -20.12 0.72
C LEU A 114 3.20 -21.41 1.46
N ARG A 115 2.73 -21.56 2.69
CA ARG A 115 2.71 -22.87 3.36
C ARG A 115 1.32 -23.10 3.96
N THR A 116 0.35 -23.36 3.09
CA THR A 116 -0.85 -24.10 3.46
C THR A 116 -0.61 -25.54 3.09
N ASP A 117 -0.59 -26.37 4.12
CA ASP A 117 -0.49 -27.81 4.07
C ASP A 117 -1.61 -28.40 3.18
N ALA A 118 -1.21 -29.34 2.33
CA ALA A 118 -2.09 -30.26 1.61
C ALA A 118 -1.45 -31.65 1.65
#